data_AF-A0A7C5LUE6-F1
#
_entry.id   AF-A0A7C5LUE6-F1
#
_cell.length_a   1.000
_cell.length_b   1.000
_cell.length_c   1.000
_cell.angle_alpha   90.00
_cell.angle_beta   90.00
_cell.angle_gamma   90.00
#
_symmetry.space_group_name_H-M   'P 1'
#
loop_
_entity.id
_entity.type
_entity.pdbx_description
1 polymer ?
#
loop_
_entity_poly.entity_id
_entity_poly.type
_entity_poly.pdbx_seq_one_letter_code
_entity_poly.pdbx_strand_id
1 'polypeptide(L)' 'MSWLREVFGVDKPIIAMCHLQALPGDPGYDRVGGMKRVIEEGRA' A
#
# COMPACT_ATOMS: atom_id res chain seq x y z
N MET A 1 5.97 16.78 -21.30
CA MET A 1 5.09 16.80 -20.12
C MET A 1 5.60 15.78 -19.12
N SER A 2 5.48 16.02 -17.81
CA SER A 2 5.93 15.02 -16.82
C SER A 2 4.85 13.94 -16.65
N TRP A 3 5.27 12.69 -16.40
CA TRP A 3 4.34 11.61 -16.05
C TRP A 3 3.49 11.95 -14.81
N LEU A 4 4.02 12.78 -13.90
CA LEU A 4 3.29 13.24 -12.72
C LEU A 4 2.04 14.06 -13.11
N ARG A 5 2.15 14.97 -14.07
CA ARG A 5 1.01 15.77 -14.54
C ARG A 5 -0.02 14.90 -15.27
N GLU A 6 0.44 13.88 -16.00
CA GLU A 6 -0.42 12.95 -16.72
C GLU A 6 -1.22 12.03 -15.77
N VAL A 7 -0.57 11.52 -14.71
CA VAL A 7 -1.21 10.61 -13.74
C VAL A 7 -2.03 11.35 -12.70
N PHE A 8 -1.54 12.46 -12.15
CA PHE A 8 -2.13 13.14 -11.00
C PHE A 8 -2.82 14.47 -11.34
N GLY A 9 -2.70 14.98 -12.57
CA GLY A 9 -3.32 16.24 -12.99
C GLY A 9 -2.65 17.51 -12.45
N VAL A 10 -1.61 17.39 -11.62
CA VAL A 10 -0.83 18.49 -11.02
C VAL A 10 0.67 18.26 -11.18
N ASP A 11 1.45 19.33 -11.28
CA ASP A 11 2.92 19.23 -11.48
C ASP A 11 3.68 18.83 -10.20
N LYS A 12 3.07 19.00 -9.02
CA LYS A 12 3.66 18.69 -7.71
C LYS A 12 2.64 17.99 -6.79
N PRO A 13 2.37 16.70 -6.97
CA PRO A 13 1.45 15.95 -6.12
C PRO A 13 2.05 15.68 -4.73
N ILE A 14 1.19 15.50 -3.73
CA ILE A 14 1.58 14.93 -2.43
C ILE A 14 1.44 13.41 -2.54
N ILE A 15 2.53 12.69 -2.28
CA ILE A 15 2.57 11.22 -2.34
C ILE A 15 2.87 10.71 -0.93
N ALA A 16 1.95 9.91 -0.38
CA ALA A 16 2.14 9.20 0.88
C ALA A 16 2.33 7.70 0.62
N MET A 17 2.92 7.01 1.59
CA MET A 17 3.08 5.55 1.56
C MET A 17 2.39 4.93 2.77
N CYS A 18 1.70 3.81 2.54
CA CYS A 18 1.14 2.96 3.59
C CYS A 18 2.00 1.70 3.69
N HIS A 19 2.50 1.40 4.89
CA HIS A 19 3.20 0.15 5.14
C HIS A 19 2.18 -0.95 5.42
N LEU A 20 2.25 -2.03 4.65
CA LEU A 20 1.42 -3.21 4.88
C LEU A 20 2.12 -4.17 5.84
N GLN A 21 1.31 -5.01 6.49
CA GLN A 21 1.81 -6.16 7.25
C GLN A 21 2.50 -7.16 6.30
N ALA A 22 3.25 -8.09 6.88
CA ALA A 22 3.91 -9.18 6.15
C ALA A 22 2.93 -9.89 5.20
N LEU A 23 3.40 -10.26 4.00
CA LEU A 23 2.62 -10.85 2.92
C LEU A 23 2.87 -12.36 2.80
N PRO A 24 2.02 -13.11 2.07
CA PRO A 24 2.24 -14.53 1.87
C PRO A 24 3.64 -14.85 1.34
N GLY A 25 4.39 -15.65 2.08
CA GLY A 25 5.79 -15.98 1.79
C GLY A 25 6.79 -15.34 2.77
N ASP A 26 6.38 -14.28 3.46
CA ASP A 26 7.21 -13.65 4.49
C ASP A 26 7.19 -14.46 5.80
N PRO A 27 8.31 -14.51 6.56
CA PRO A 27 8.36 -15.18 7.86
C PRO A 27 7.32 -14.68 8.88
N GLY A 28 6.94 -13.41 8.78
CA GLY A 28 5.97 -12.76 9.68
C GLY A 28 4.51 -12.88 9.24
N TYR A 29 4.20 -13.59 8.15
CA TYR A 29 2.83 -13.64 7.64
C TYR A 29 1.88 -14.39 8.58
N ASP A 30 0.84 -13.69 9.05
CA ASP A 30 -0.24 -14.30 9.81
C ASP A 30 -1.11 -15.16 8.89
N ARG A 31 -0.82 -16.46 8.87
CA ARG A 31 -1.58 -17.45 8.08
C ARG A 31 -3.02 -17.64 8.56
N VAL A 32 -3.32 -17.32 9.82
CA VAL A 32 -4.66 -17.48 10.40
C VAL A 32 -5.55 -16.30 10.00
N GLY A 33 -5.06 -15.07 10.20
CA GLY A 33 -5.76 -13.85 9.77
C GLY A 33 -5.79 -13.68 8.25
N GLY A 34 -4.78 -14.20 7.57
CA GLY A 34 -4.66 -14.21 6.12
C GLY A 34 -4.63 -12.81 5.49
N MET A 35 -4.86 -12.75 4.18
CA MET A 35 -4.91 -11.48 3.43
C MET A 35 -5.98 -10.51 3.94
N LYS A 36 -7.05 -11.02 4.55
CA LYS A 36 -8.11 -10.18 5.12
C LYS A 36 -7.55 -9.25 6.20
N ARG A 37 -6.74 -9.79 7.12
CA ARG A 37 -6.11 -9.02 8.20
C ARG A 37 -5.15 -7.96 7.66
N VAL A 38 -4.32 -8.30 6.65
CA VAL A 38 -3.41 -7.33 6.02
C VAL A 38 -4.16 -6.12 5.46
N ILE A 39 -5.30 -6.35 4.82
CA ILE A 39 -6.13 -5.29 4.23
C ILE A 39 -6.82 -4.46 5.31
N GLU A 40 -7.30 -5.09 6.39
CA GLU A 40 -7.94 -4.39 7.51
C GLU A 40 -6.96 -3.47 8.23
N GLU A 41 -5.74 -3.95 8.52
CA GLU A 41 -4.68 -3.15 9.16
C GLU A 41 -4.20 -2.00 8.27
N GLY A 42 -4.14 -2.19 6.94
CA GLY A 42 -3.74 -1.12 6.01
C GLY A 42 -4.80 -0.02 5.81
N ARG A 43 -6.02 -0.20 6.34
CA ARG A 43 -7.10 0.81 6.30
C ARG A 43 -7.22 1.62 7.58
N ALA A 44 -6.62 1.15 8.68
CA ALA A 44 -6.59 1.83 9.97
C ALA A 44 -5.61 3.00 9.96
#